data_AF-A0A1Y1ZHH4-F1
#
_entry.id   AF-A0A1Y1ZHH4-F1
#
_cell.length_a   1.000
_cell.length_b   1.000
_cell.length_c   1.000
_cell.angle_alpha   90.00
_cell.angle_beta   90.00
_cell.angle_gamma   90.00
#
_symmetry.space_group_name_H-M   'P 1'
#
loop_
_entity.id
_entity.type
_entity.pdbx_description
1 polymer ?
#
loop_
_entity_poly.entity_id
_entity_poly.type
_entity_poly.pdbx_seq_one_letter_code
_entity_poly.pdbx_strand_id
1 'polypeptide(L)'
;MSFHPKVIYPYPTGNGFQRFSVEGMCPINPYKTFLDGLLMKFQESSFYTNILQFILVTFMYTCSNKGKFWKILFLASLSGVIGALIEGGTAAFVCREADIETPRNHLYSYLFAEIFWIIKEYSIPILNLLKIEAYDEGKIIRNIKIVIFLLFIIFVVFRFYIGYERMIDGILTNNKTKIGHMAAFFTIAAADLICTVCILYFVKKQNKNKNNDNTTVNHLIKRSSYLTLILVDTISIILAICNGITGIFKDYVPESIINPLQNLKCSFILIIACDTLLFKFNVELSSIYCNVEKNVNHKEYLKKNMFSISKSGDNYSFDNE
;
A
#
# COMPACT_ATOMS: atom_id res chain seq x y z
N MET A 1 -15.22 -34.13 -16.10
CA MET A 1 -13.92 -33.89 -16.78
C MET A 1 -14.20 -33.09 -18.06
N SER A 2 -13.97 -31.78 -18.01
CA SER A 2 -14.02 -30.92 -19.20
C SER A 2 -12.69 -31.10 -19.94
N PHE A 3 -12.72 -31.70 -21.13
CA PHE A 3 -11.57 -31.72 -22.04
C PHE A 3 -11.41 -30.31 -22.62
N HIS A 4 -10.62 -29.47 -21.96
CA HIS A 4 -10.12 -28.27 -22.60
C HIS A 4 -9.12 -28.71 -23.68
N PRO A 5 -9.33 -28.36 -24.97
CA PRO A 5 -8.37 -28.68 -26.01
C PRO A 5 -7.02 -28.08 -25.63
N LYS A 6 -5.96 -28.90 -25.63
CA LYS A 6 -4.59 -28.42 -25.46
C LYS A 6 -4.33 -27.40 -26.57
N VAL A 7 -4.20 -26.14 -26.21
CA VAL A 7 -3.79 -25.08 -27.13
C VAL A 7 -2.35 -25.42 -27.55
N ILE A 8 -2.19 -25.86 -28.80
CA ILE A 8 -0.88 -26.15 -29.38
C ILE A 8 -0.30 -24.78 -29.75
N TYR A 9 0.69 -24.33 -29.00
CA TYR A 9 1.44 -23.13 -29.35
C TYR A 9 2.29 -23.42 -30.59
N PRO A 10 2.21 -22.61 -31.65
CA PRO A 10 2.94 -22.85 -32.90
C PRO A 10 4.43 -22.47 -32.80
N TYR A 11 4.97 -22.27 -31.60
CA TYR A 11 6.29 -21.67 -31.36
C TYR A 11 7.35 -22.70 -30.98
N PRO A 12 8.64 -22.39 -31.22
CA PRO A 12 9.74 -23.23 -30.78
C PRO A 12 9.64 -23.51 -29.28
N THR A 13 9.95 -24.73 -28.88
CA THR A 13 9.99 -25.15 -27.47
C THR A 13 11.42 -25.51 -27.07
N GLY A 14 11.73 -25.41 -25.78
CA GLY A 14 13.08 -25.68 -25.25
C GLY A 14 13.67 -24.51 -24.48
N ASN A 15 14.95 -24.64 -24.14
CA ASN A 15 15.67 -23.65 -23.35
C ASN A 15 15.69 -22.29 -24.05
N GLY A 16 15.31 -21.24 -23.32
CA GLY A 16 15.23 -19.89 -23.84
C GLY A 16 14.00 -19.59 -24.70
N PHE A 17 13.04 -20.51 -24.85
CA PHE A 17 11.74 -20.28 -25.51
C PHE A 17 10.54 -20.42 -24.56
N GLN A 18 10.77 -20.71 -23.29
CA GLN A 18 9.76 -20.93 -22.25
C GLN A 18 8.73 -19.79 -22.14
N ARG A 19 9.11 -18.55 -22.52
CA ARG A 19 8.22 -17.39 -22.57
C ARG A 19 7.02 -17.51 -23.52
N PHE A 20 7.10 -18.37 -24.56
CA PHE A 20 6.02 -18.66 -25.51
C PHE A 20 5.27 -19.96 -25.20
N SER A 21 5.58 -20.60 -24.07
CA SER A 21 4.86 -21.80 -23.63
C SER A 21 3.48 -21.47 -23.05
N VAL A 22 2.69 -22.50 -22.74
CA VAL A 22 1.39 -22.36 -22.04
C VAL A 22 1.54 -21.66 -20.69
N GLU A 23 2.66 -21.88 -20.01
CA GLU A 23 3.00 -21.22 -18.73
C GLU A 23 3.81 -19.93 -18.94
N GLY A 24 4.07 -19.57 -20.20
CA GLY A 24 4.83 -18.40 -20.60
C GLY A 24 4.06 -17.09 -20.43
N MET A 25 4.79 -15.98 -20.49
CA MET A 25 4.24 -14.64 -20.32
C MET A 25 3.82 -13.96 -21.63
N CYS A 26 4.17 -14.55 -22.77
CA CYS A 26 3.84 -13.98 -24.07
C CYS A 26 2.42 -14.36 -24.49
N PRO A 27 1.65 -13.42 -25.06
CA PRO A 27 0.34 -13.74 -25.63
C PRO A 27 0.47 -14.75 -26.78
N ILE A 28 -0.64 -15.45 -27.07
CA ILE A 28 -0.74 -16.36 -28.22
C ILE A 28 -0.43 -15.63 -29.53
N ASN A 29 -0.84 -14.37 -29.65
CA ASN A 29 -0.48 -13.49 -30.76
C ASN A 29 0.58 -12.49 -30.28
N PRO A 30 1.85 -12.64 -30.69
CA PRO A 30 2.95 -11.75 -30.31
C PRO A 30 2.72 -10.31 -30.74
N TYR A 31 3.42 -9.39 -30.10
CA TYR A 31 3.29 -7.96 -30.38
C TYR A 31 3.97 -7.60 -31.70
N LYS A 32 3.34 -6.71 -32.49
CA LYS A 32 3.93 -6.24 -33.75
C LYS A 32 5.15 -5.37 -33.51
N THR A 33 5.07 -4.51 -32.50
CA THR A 33 6.14 -3.58 -32.12
C THR A 33 6.27 -3.52 -30.60
N PHE A 34 7.39 -2.98 -30.12
CA PHE A 34 7.59 -2.75 -28.68
C PHE A 34 6.51 -1.82 -28.09
N LEU A 35 6.17 -0.74 -28.81
CA LEU A 35 5.18 0.23 -28.34
C LEU A 35 3.79 -0.39 -28.23
N ASP A 36 3.41 -1.20 -29.22
CA ASP A 36 2.17 -1.98 -29.22
C ASP A 36 2.09 -2.89 -27.98
N GLY A 37 3.16 -3.65 -27.73
CA GLY A 37 3.24 -4.50 -26.53
C GLY A 37 3.17 -3.73 -25.23
N LEU A 38 3.85 -2.59 -25.13
CA LEU A 38 3.84 -1.75 -23.93
C LEU A 38 2.45 -1.16 -23.68
N LEU A 39 1.75 -0.71 -24.73
CA LEU A 39 0.38 -0.21 -24.64
C LEU A 39 -0.61 -1.31 -24.28
N MET A 40 -0.44 -2.52 -24.79
CA MET A 40 -1.26 -3.67 -24.39
C MET A 40 -1.12 -3.98 -22.89
N LYS A 41 0.04 -3.71 -22.27
CA LYS A 41 0.21 -3.86 -20.81
C LYS A 41 -0.65 -2.90 -19.98
N PHE A 42 -1.16 -1.80 -20.55
CA PHE A 42 -2.14 -0.96 -19.84
C PHE A 42 -3.48 -1.65 -19.60
N GLN A 43 -3.78 -2.74 -20.33
CA GLN A 43 -4.98 -3.56 -20.07
C GLN A 43 -4.81 -4.42 -18.81
N GLU A 44 -3.58 -4.65 -18.36
CA GLU A 44 -3.30 -5.38 -17.12
C GLU A 44 -3.58 -4.48 -15.92
N SER A 45 -4.47 -4.93 -15.04
CA SER A 45 -4.92 -4.14 -13.89
C SER A 45 -3.76 -3.72 -12.99
N SER A 46 -2.77 -4.59 -12.77
CA SER A 46 -1.61 -4.29 -11.93
C SER A 46 -0.75 -3.15 -12.50
N PHE A 47 -0.49 -3.15 -13.80
CA PHE A 47 0.29 -2.11 -14.48
C PHE A 47 -0.45 -0.77 -14.44
N TYR A 48 -1.73 -0.77 -14.82
CA TYR A 48 -2.58 0.42 -14.79
C TYR A 48 -2.71 1.02 -13.39
N THR A 49 -2.95 0.18 -12.37
CA THR A 49 -3.06 0.62 -10.97
C THR A 49 -1.78 1.29 -10.49
N ASN A 50 -0.58 0.80 -10.85
CA ASN A 50 0.67 1.44 -10.45
C ASN A 50 0.80 2.86 -11.03
N ILE A 51 0.44 3.04 -12.30
CA ILE A 51 0.47 4.36 -12.96
C ILE A 51 -0.54 5.31 -12.31
N LEU A 52 -1.77 4.86 -12.15
CA LEU A 52 -2.83 5.66 -11.51
C LEU A 52 -2.43 6.05 -10.09
N GLN A 53 -1.91 5.11 -9.32
CA GLN A 53 -1.44 5.33 -7.96
C GLN A 53 -0.33 6.37 -7.92
N PHE A 54 0.65 6.32 -8.82
CA PHE A 54 1.71 7.33 -8.86
C PHE A 54 1.17 8.72 -9.17
N ILE A 55 0.27 8.86 -10.14
CA ILE A 55 -0.34 10.16 -10.48
C ILE A 55 -1.08 10.74 -9.27
N LEU A 56 -1.95 9.94 -8.64
CA LEU A 56 -2.75 10.38 -7.50
C LEU A 56 -1.89 10.68 -6.26
N VAL A 57 -0.93 9.81 -5.93
CA VAL A 57 -0.03 10.04 -4.79
C VAL A 57 0.88 11.24 -5.03
N THR A 58 1.34 11.47 -6.27
CA THR A 58 2.10 12.68 -6.62
C THR A 58 1.27 13.93 -6.40
N PHE A 59 0.01 13.93 -6.88
CA PHE A 59 -0.91 15.04 -6.65
C PHE A 59 -1.12 15.30 -5.15
N MET A 60 -1.43 14.26 -4.37
CA MET A 60 -1.58 14.38 -2.91
C MET A 60 -0.29 14.85 -2.22
N TYR A 61 0.88 14.40 -2.69
CA TYR A 61 2.19 14.81 -2.19
C TYR A 61 2.46 16.30 -2.44
N THR A 62 2.05 16.83 -3.60
CA THR A 62 2.17 18.26 -3.91
C THR A 62 1.20 19.14 -3.13
N CYS A 63 -0.01 18.64 -2.83
CA CYS A 63 -1.02 19.38 -2.08
C CYS A 63 -0.85 19.28 -0.55
N SER A 64 -0.15 18.25 -0.07
CA SER A 64 0.06 18.02 1.37
C SER A 64 1.42 18.52 1.85
N ASN A 65 1.56 18.68 3.17
CA ASN A 65 2.85 19.01 3.78
C ASN A 65 3.84 17.87 3.53
N LYS A 66 5.08 18.22 3.12
CA LYS A 66 6.17 17.30 2.72
C LYS A 66 6.77 16.49 3.90
N GLY A 67 5.92 15.97 4.77
CA GLY A 67 6.31 15.15 5.92
C GLY A 67 6.96 13.82 5.49
N LYS A 68 7.67 13.18 6.44
CA LYS A 68 8.36 11.90 6.22
C LYS A 68 7.42 10.82 5.66
N PHE A 69 6.19 10.76 6.16
CA PHE A 69 5.16 9.81 5.71
C PHE A 69 4.83 9.96 4.22
N TRP A 70 4.53 11.19 3.77
CA TRP A 70 4.23 11.49 2.37
C TRP A 70 5.41 11.23 1.43
N LYS A 71 6.65 11.47 1.89
CA LYS A 71 7.86 11.15 1.12
C LYS A 71 8.00 9.65 0.84
N ILE A 72 7.70 8.81 1.83
CA ILE A 72 7.76 7.35 1.68
C ILE A 72 6.66 6.86 0.75
N LEU A 73 5.43 7.36 0.90
CA LEU A 73 4.33 7.03 -0.04
C LEU A 73 4.68 7.40 -1.48
N PHE A 74 5.23 8.61 -1.68
CA PHE A 74 5.65 9.07 -3.00
C PHE A 74 6.74 8.15 -3.58
N LEU A 75 7.80 7.86 -2.81
CA LEU A 75 8.88 6.98 -3.24
C LEU A 75 8.35 5.57 -3.57
N ALA A 76 7.46 5.02 -2.75
CA ALA A 76 6.87 3.70 -2.98
C ALA A 76 6.02 3.67 -4.25
N SER A 77 5.22 4.72 -4.51
CA SER A 77 4.43 4.84 -5.73
C SER A 77 5.30 4.99 -6.99
N LEU A 78 6.39 5.76 -6.90
CA LEU A 78 7.36 5.94 -7.98
C LEU A 78 8.09 4.62 -8.28
N SER A 79 8.57 3.93 -7.25
CA SER A 79 9.18 2.60 -7.40
C SER A 79 8.19 1.61 -8.03
N GLY A 80 6.91 1.65 -7.65
CA GLY A 80 5.89 0.80 -8.27
C GLY A 80 5.74 1.02 -9.78
N VAL A 81 5.76 2.27 -10.25
CA VAL A 81 5.72 2.58 -11.69
C VAL A 81 7.00 2.13 -12.39
N ILE A 82 8.18 2.40 -11.82
CA ILE A 82 9.44 2.00 -12.44
C ILE A 82 9.54 0.47 -12.54
N GLY A 83 9.17 -0.26 -11.47
CA GLY A 83 9.11 -1.72 -11.47
C GLY A 83 8.13 -2.26 -12.52
N ALA A 84 6.93 -1.69 -12.60
CA ALA A 84 5.94 -2.07 -13.62
C ALA A 84 6.42 -1.79 -15.05
N LEU A 85 7.09 -0.66 -15.29
CA LEU A 85 7.65 -0.31 -16.60
C LEU A 85 8.79 -1.25 -17.01
N ILE A 86 9.68 -1.61 -16.08
CA ILE A 86 10.76 -2.57 -16.36
C ILE A 86 10.16 -3.95 -16.67
N GLU A 87 9.22 -4.42 -15.85
CA GLU A 87 8.60 -5.74 -16.00
C GLU A 87 7.74 -5.83 -17.28
N GLY A 88 6.82 -4.88 -17.45
CA GLY A 88 5.93 -4.80 -18.60
C GLY A 88 6.68 -4.46 -19.90
N GLY A 89 7.68 -3.58 -19.83
CA GLY A 89 8.56 -3.25 -20.95
C GLY A 89 9.42 -4.44 -21.37
N THR A 90 9.94 -5.22 -20.42
CA THR A 90 10.67 -6.46 -20.74
C THR A 90 9.76 -7.43 -21.48
N ALA A 91 8.56 -7.69 -20.96
CA ALA A 91 7.59 -8.56 -21.61
C ALA A 91 7.22 -8.05 -23.01
N ALA A 92 6.95 -6.75 -23.17
CA ALA A 92 6.67 -6.12 -24.46
C ALA A 92 7.82 -6.24 -25.46
N PHE A 93 9.06 -6.23 -24.98
CA PHE A 93 10.26 -6.35 -25.81
C PHE A 93 10.51 -7.79 -26.28
N VAL A 94 10.35 -8.78 -25.40
CA VAL A 94 10.71 -10.18 -25.71
C VAL A 94 9.57 -10.98 -26.33
N CYS A 95 8.33 -10.48 -26.28
CA CYS A 95 7.15 -11.10 -26.86
C CYS A 95 6.76 -10.49 -28.22
N ARG A 96 7.75 -10.00 -28.99
CA ARG A 96 7.52 -9.45 -30.34
C ARG A 96 7.60 -10.54 -31.40
N GLU A 97 6.91 -10.33 -32.52
CA GLU A 97 6.96 -11.23 -33.69
C GLU A 97 8.39 -11.42 -34.20
N ALA A 98 9.19 -10.36 -34.24
CA ALA A 98 10.61 -10.42 -34.63
C ALA A 98 11.51 -11.23 -33.69
N ASP A 99 11.05 -11.51 -32.47
CA ASP A 99 11.81 -12.21 -31.42
C ASP A 99 11.27 -13.65 -31.17
N ILE A 100 10.41 -14.19 -32.05
CA ILE A 100 9.85 -15.54 -31.88
C ILE A 100 10.96 -16.61 -31.95
N GLU A 101 11.88 -16.48 -32.89
CA GLU A 101 12.93 -17.46 -33.15
C GLU A 101 14.23 -17.18 -32.38
N THR A 102 14.30 -16.10 -31.60
CA THR A 102 15.50 -15.73 -30.86
C THR A 102 15.51 -16.37 -29.46
N PRO A 103 16.39 -17.33 -29.15
CA PRO A 103 16.44 -17.88 -27.80
C PRO A 103 16.95 -16.82 -26.81
N ARG A 104 16.29 -16.72 -25.65
CA ARG A 104 16.71 -15.83 -24.56
C ARG A 104 16.77 -16.63 -23.27
N ASN A 105 17.97 -17.05 -22.90
CA ASN A 105 18.18 -17.89 -21.72
C ASN A 105 18.10 -17.09 -20.41
N HIS A 106 18.39 -15.79 -20.44
CA HIS A 106 18.41 -14.96 -19.24
C HIS A 106 17.76 -13.60 -19.47
N LEU A 107 16.89 -13.19 -18.54
CA LEU A 107 16.18 -11.91 -18.55
C LEU A 107 16.53 -11.09 -17.30
N TYR A 108 17.72 -10.48 -17.28
CA TYR A 108 18.26 -9.73 -16.15
C TYR A 108 17.36 -8.57 -15.67
N SER A 109 16.53 -8.02 -16.54
CA SER A 109 15.60 -6.94 -16.20
C SER A 109 14.59 -7.34 -15.12
N TYR A 110 14.19 -8.61 -15.02
CA TYR A 110 13.32 -9.06 -13.93
C TYR A 110 14.00 -9.00 -12.57
N LEU A 111 15.29 -9.30 -12.49
CA LEU A 111 16.05 -9.14 -11.25
C LEU A 111 16.14 -7.67 -10.82
N PHE A 112 16.34 -6.76 -11.78
CA PHE A 112 16.30 -5.32 -11.51
C PHE A 112 14.92 -4.83 -11.09
N ALA A 113 13.84 -5.37 -11.66
CA ALA A 113 12.47 -5.03 -11.28
C ALA A 113 12.21 -5.35 -9.79
N GLU A 114 12.76 -6.44 -9.26
CA GLU A 114 12.59 -6.80 -7.85
C GLU A 114 13.12 -5.76 -6.87
N ILE A 115 14.16 -4.99 -7.21
CA ILE A 115 14.65 -3.89 -6.36
C ILE A 115 13.53 -2.86 -6.13
N PHE A 116 12.79 -2.53 -7.18
CA PHE A 116 11.67 -1.59 -7.10
C PHE A 116 10.46 -2.19 -6.40
N TRP A 117 10.19 -3.49 -6.60
CA TRP A 117 9.14 -4.21 -5.88
C TRP A 117 9.43 -4.28 -4.38
N ILE A 118 10.69 -4.45 -3.97
CA ILE A 118 11.12 -4.41 -2.57
C ILE A 118 10.78 -3.06 -1.94
N ILE A 119 11.17 -1.96 -2.58
CA ILE A 119 10.91 -0.60 -2.07
C ILE A 119 9.41 -0.34 -1.97
N LYS A 120 8.65 -0.69 -3.02
CA LYS A 120 7.20 -0.51 -3.06
C LYS A 120 6.53 -1.28 -1.92
N GLU A 121 6.74 -2.59 -1.84
CA GLU A 121 5.97 -3.44 -0.94
C GLU A 121 6.38 -3.28 0.52
N TYR A 122 7.68 -3.18 0.81
CA TYR A 122 8.13 -3.04 2.19
C TYR A 122 7.92 -1.63 2.78
N SER A 123 7.54 -0.66 1.94
CA SER A 123 7.13 0.65 2.42
C SER A 123 5.94 0.59 3.38
N ILE A 124 5.06 -0.41 3.27
CA ILE A 124 3.84 -0.52 4.09
C ILE A 124 4.20 -0.79 5.56
N PRO A 125 4.99 -1.83 5.90
CA PRO A 125 5.52 -2.02 7.26
C PRO A 125 6.26 -0.79 7.79
N ILE A 126 7.05 -0.10 6.94
CA ILE A 126 7.79 1.12 7.34
C ILE A 126 6.82 2.27 7.68
N LEU A 127 5.76 2.46 6.88
CA LEU A 127 4.73 3.47 7.15
C LEU A 127 3.98 3.15 8.45
N ASN A 128 3.69 1.88 8.71
CA ASN A 128 3.08 1.42 9.95
C ASN A 128 4.02 1.64 11.15
N LEU A 129 5.32 1.40 11.00
CA LEU A 129 6.33 1.70 12.01
C LEU A 129 6.41 3.20 12.33
N LEU A 130 6.36 4.07 11.32
CA LEU A 130 6.29 5.52 11.52
C LEU A 130 5.02 5.95 12.27
N LYS A 131 3.88 5.28 12.05
CA LYS A 131 2.67 5.53 12.84
C LYS A 131 2.91 5.19 14.32
N ILE A 132 3.63 4.11 14.63
CA ILE A 132 3.97 3.74 16.02
C ILE A 132 4.88 4.78 16.66
N GLU A 133 5.91 5.24 15.95
CA GLU A 133 6.83 6.27 16.43
C GLU A 133 6.14 7.60 16.79
N ALA A 134 4.99 7.89 16.19
CA ALA A 134 4.21 9.07 16.54
C ALA A 134 3.48 8.95 17.89
N TYR A 135 3.36 7.75 18.48
CA TYR A 135 2.64 7.52 19.74
C TYR A 135 3.56 7.42 20.97
N ASP A 136 4.80 6.99 20.81
CA ASP A 136 5.76 6.81 21.92
C ASP A 136 7.20 6.88 21.35
N GLU A 137 8.20 7.14 22.19
CA GLU A 137 9.64 7.08 21.85
C GLU A 137 10.40 6.08 22.74
N GLY A 138 9.67 5.26 23.51
CA GLY A 138 10.24 4.35 24.50
C GLY A 138 11.07 3.18 23.95
N LYS A 139 11.71 2.45 24.89
CA LYS A 139 12.54 1.27 24.62
C LYS A 139 11.83 0.19 23.79
N ILE A 140 10.51 0.04 23.94
CA ILE A 140 9.70 -0.94 23.21
C ILE A 140 9.78 -0.68 21.70
N ILE A 141 9.73 0.58 21.26
CA ILE A 141 9.78 0.93 19.84
C ILE A 141 11.14 0.61 19.25
N ARG A 142 12.23 0.86 19.98
CA ARG A 142 13.56 0.45 19.54
C ARG A 142 13.63 -1.06 19.27
N ASN A 143 13.01 -1.88 20.12
CA ASN A 143 12.96 -3.33 19.89
C ASN A 143 12.11 -3.68 18.66
N ILE A 144 10.95 -3.05 18.48
CA ILE A 144 10.10 -3.25 17.29
C ILE A 144 10.87 -2.89 16.01
N LYS A 145 11.59 -1.76 15.99
CA LYS A 145 12.43 -1.37 14.83
C LYS A 145 13.44 -2.46 14.45
N ILE A 146 14.09 -3.09 15.45
CA ILE A 146 15.04 -4.18 15.21
C ILE A 146 14.33 -5.40 14.61
N VAL A 147 13.16 -5.77 15.12
CA VAL A 147 12.37 -6.91 14.58
C VAL A 147 11.94 -6.64 13.14
N ILE A 148 11.38 -5.46 12.86
CA ILE A 148 10.96 -5.07 11.50
C ILE A 148 12.16 -4.98 10.56
N PHE A 149 13.34 -4.56 11.04
CA PHE A 149 14.56 -4.58 10.23
C PHE A 149 15.05 -5.99 9.93
N LEU A 150 14.95 -6.92 10.88
CA LEU A 150 15.30 -8.33 10.64
C LEU A 150 14.35 -8.98 9.62
N LEU A 151 13.04 -8.72 9.73
CA LEU A 151 12.05 -9.18 8.75
C LEU A 151 12.29 -8.58 7.36
N PHE A 152 12.81 -7.35 7.28
CA PHE A 152 13.17 -6.73 6.00
C PHE A 152 14.26 -7.50 5.28
N ILE A 153 15.32 -7.89 5.99
CA ILE A 153 16.42 -8.66 5.41
C ILE A 153 15.90 -9.99 4.86
N ILE A 154 15.06 -10.69 5.62
CA ILE A 154 14.46 -11.97 5.18
C ILE A 154 13.59 -11.75 3.93
N PHE A 155 12.75 -10.72 3.92
CA PHE A 155 11.91 -10.36 2.79
C PHE A 155 12.74 -10.08 1.52
N VAL A 156 13.84 -9.33 1.65
CA VAL A 156 14.76 -9.01 0.55
C VAL A 156 15.38 -10.28 -0.04
N VAL A 157 15.81 -11.23 0.81
CA VAL A 157 16.36 -12.51 0.35
C VAL A 157 15.34 -13.29 -0.48
N PHE A 158 14.09 -13.39 0.00
CA PHE A 158 13.04 -14.06 -0.78
C PHE A 158 12.73 -13.35 -2.10
N ARG A 159 12.76 -12.02 -2.11
CA ARG A 159 12.54 -11.22 -3.33
C ARG A 159 13.64 -11.41 -4.37
N PHE A 160 14.90 -11.41 -3.95
CA PHE A 160 16.00 -11.70 -4.87
C PHE A 160 15.95 -13.14 -5.38
N TYR A 161 15.54 -14.11 -4.55
CA TYR A 161 15.32 -15.48 -5.00
C TYR A 161 14.23 -15.57 -6.09
N ILE A 162 13.10 -14.87 -5.91
CA ILE A 162 12.05 -14.78 -6.94
C ILE A 162 12.60 -14.17 -8.24
N GLY A 163 13.33 -13.05 -8.14
CA GLY A 163 13.92 -12.39 -9.30
C GLY A 163 14.94 -13.27 -10.03
N TYR A 164 15.73 -14.06 -9.30
CA TYR A 164 16.69 -15.00 -9.84
C TYR A 164 16.02 -16.12 -10.64
N GLU A 165 14.98 -16.75 -10.09
CA GLU A 165 14.22 -17.78 -10.80
C GLU A 165 13.51 -17.20 -12.05
N ARG A 166 12.91 -16.01 -11.94
CA ARG A 166 12.31 -15.30 -13.10
C ARG A 166 13.34 -14.93 -14.18
N MET A 167 14.55 -14.59 -13.78
CA MET A 167 15.65 -14.29 -14.70
C MET A 167 16.10 -15.52 -15.48
N ILE A 168 16.17 -16.68 -14.84
CA ILE A 168 16.63 -17.94 -15.46
C ILE A 168 15.55 -18.58 -16.31
N ASP A 169 14.33 -18.72 -15.77
CA ASP A 169 13.24 -19.37 -16.48
C ASP A 169 12.63 -18.45 -17.55
N GLY A 170 12.80 -17.13 -17.40
CA GLY A 170 12.20 -16.14 -18.30
C GLY A 170 10.66 -16.15 -18.27
N ILE A 171 10.08 -16.70 -17.21
CA ILE A 171 8.64 -16.79 -16.95
C ILE A 171 8.30 -15.91 -15.73
N LEU A 172 7.11 -15.28 -15.75
CA LEU A 172 6.63 -14.45 -14.63
C LEU A 172 6.22 -15.31 -13.42
N THR A 173 5.51 -16.41 -13.67
CA THR A 173 4.94 -17.28 -12.64
C THR A 173 5.32 -18.75 -12.88
N ASN A 174 6.08 -19.34 -11.95
CA ASN A 174 6.39 -20.76 -11.88
C ASN A 174 6.13 -21.24 -10.44
N ASN A 175 6.12 -22.54 -10.20
CA ASN A 175 5.84 -23.08 -8.88
C ASN A 175 6.85 -22.61 -7.82
N LYS A 176 8.12 -22.54 -8.20
CA LYS A 176 9.17 -22.00 -7.33
C LYS A 176 8.95 -20.53 -7.01
N THR A 177 8.56 -19.72 -8.01
CA THR A 177 8.29 -18.30 -7.78
C THR A 177 7.03 -18.10 -6.94
N LYS A 178 6.00 -18.95 -7.09
CA LYS A 178 4.80 -18.96 -6.22
C LYS A 178 5.15 -19.25 -4.76
N ILE A 179 5.99 -20.25 -4.50
CA ILE A 179 6.47 -20.55 -3.14
C ILE A 179 7.31 -19.37 -2.60
N GLY A 180 8.17 -18.78 -3.43
CA GLY A 180 8.91 -17.57 -3.08
C GLY A 180 7.98 -16.40 -2.72
N HIS A 181 6.95 -16.15 -3.53
CA HIS A 181 5.93 -15.13 -3.28
C HIS A 181 5.16 -15.41 -1.99
N MET A 182 4.78 -16.66 -1.72
CA MET A 182 4.15 -17.05 -0.46
C MET A 182 5.05 -16.67 0.73
N ALA A 183 6.34 -17.03 0.70
CA ALA A 183 7.27 -16.70 1.76
C ALA A 183 7.47 -15.19 1.92
N ALA A 184 7.66 -14.46 0.82
CA ALA A 184 7.81 -13.00 0.82
C ALA A 184 6.56 -12.31 1.37
N PHE A 185 5.36 -12.69 0.92
CA PHE A 185 4.10 -12.12 1.40
C PHE A 185 3.82 -12.47 2.85
N PHE A 186 4.18 -13.67 3.30
CA PHE A 186 4.08 -14.04 4.70
C PHE A 186 4.98 -13.17 5.59
N THR A 187 6.22 -12.89 5.17
CA THR A 187 7.11 -12.01 5.94
C THR A 187 6.58 -10.58 6.06
N ILE A 188 6.00 -10.02 4.98
CA ILE A 188 5.33 -8.71 5.04
C ILE A 188 4.14 -8.78 5.99
N ALA A 189 3.27 -9.78 5.83
CA ALA A 189 2.07 -9.93 6.66
C ALA A 189 2.42 -10.07 8.15
N ALA A 190 3.50 -10.77 8.48
CA ALA A 190 4.01 -10.87 9.84
C ALA A 190 4.52 -9.51 10.36
N ALA A 191 5.25 -8.75 9.55
CA ALA A 191 5.74 -7.42 9.90
C ALA A 191 4.57 -6.44 10.14
N ASP A 192 3.58 -6.45 9.26
CA ASP A 192 2.37 -5.64 9.37
C ASP A 192 1.54 -6.01 10.61
N LEU A 193 1.30 -7.31 10.85
CA LEU A 193 0.57 -7.78 12.04
C LEU A 193 1.25 -7.34 13.35
N ILE A 194 2.59 -7.43 13.42
CA ILE A 194 3.35 -6.94 14.59
C ILE A 194 3.10 -5.45 14.77
N CYS A 195 3.19 -4.66 13.71
CA CYS A 195 2.94 -3.22 13.77
C CYS A 195 1.50 -2.92 14.22
N THR A 196 0.52 -3.64 13.69
CA THR A 196 -0.91 -3.51 14.00
C THR A 196 -1.21 -3.77 15.47
N VAL A 197 -0.70 -4.89 16.00
CA VAL A 197 -0.85 -5.22 17.42
C VAL A 197 -0.22 -4.13 18.29
N CYS A 198 0.95 -3.61 17.91
CA CYS A 198 1.62 -2.53 18.63
C CYS A 198 0.82 -1.22 18.60
N ILE A 199 0.29 -0.82 17.44
CA ILE A 199 -0.55 0.38 17.30
C ILE A 199 -1.79 0.26 18.20
N LEU A 200 -2.51 -0.86 18.13
CA LEU A 200 -3.70 -1.09 18.96
C LEU A 200 -3.36 -1.06 20.46
N TYR A 201 -2.23 -1.64 20.85
CA TYR A 201 -1.75 -1.60 22.23
C TYR A 201 -1.46 -0.17 22.71
N PHE A 202 -0.69 0.61 21.96
CA PHE A 202 -0.33 1.99 22.34
C PHE A 202 -1.55 2.91 22.38
N VAL A 203 -2.48 2.75 21.43
CA VAL A 203 -3.74 3.49 21.40
C VAL A 203 -4.58 3.17 22.65
N LYS A 204 -4.75 1.89 22.99
CA LYS A 204 -5.50 1.48 24.19
C LYS A 204 -4.86 2.02 25.47
N LYS A 205 -3.53 2.00 25.54
CA LYS A 205 -2.76 2.57 26.67
C LYS A 205 -2.96 4.08 26.80
N GLN A 206 -2.89 4.84 25.70
CA GLN A 206 -3.13 6.29 25.74
C GLN A 206 -4.58 6.65 26.09
N ASN A 207 -5.56 5.90 25.58
CA ASN A 207 -6.97 6.15 25.87
C ASN A 207 -7.29 5.94 27.37
N LYS A 208 -6.69 4.93 28.02
CA LYS A 208 -6.84 4.72 29.47
C LYS A 208 -6.30 5.89 30.30
N ASN A 209 -5.25 6.56 29.83
CA ASN A 209 -4.63 7.68 30.55
C ASN A 209 -5.34 9.02 30.30
N LYS A 210 -6.17 9.14 29.25
CA LYS A 210 -6.87 10.39 28.84
C LYS A 210 -8.32 10.49 29.32
N ASN A 211 -8.64 9.86 30.45
CA ASN A 211 -10.00 9.56 30.87
C ASN A 211 -10.90 10.75 31.28
N ASN A 212 -10.65 12.00 30.85
CA ASN A 212 -11.45 13.15 31.27
C ASN A 212 -11.87 14.19 30.22
N ASP A 213 -11.40 14.17 28.96
CA ASP A 213 -11.80 15.22 27.99
C ASP A 213 -12.48 14.68 26.72
N ASN A 214 -13.75 15.05 26.59
CA ASN A 214 -14.66 14.83 25.47
C ASN A 214 -14.05 15.29 24.13
N THR A 215 -13.69 14.35 23.25
CA THR A 215 -13.69 14.60 21.80
C THR A 215 -14.20 13.37 21.04
N THR A 216 -15.52 13.20 20.99
CA THR A 216 -16.25 12.17 20.23
C THR A 216 -15.82 12.12 18.75
N VAL A 217 -15.44 13.26 18.18
CA VAL A 217 -14.97 13.39 16.79
C VAL A 217 -13.57 12.79 16.58
N ASN A 218 -12.62 13.03 17.50
CA ASN A 218 -11.29 12.40 17.44
C ASN A 218 -11.35 10.88 17.54
N HIS A 219 -12.33 10.35 18.29
CA HIS A 219 -12.52 8.92 18.44
C HIS A 219 -13.00 8.26 17.12
N LEU A 220 -13.94 8.89 16.42
CA LEU A 220 -14.46 8.41 15.13
C LEU A 220 -13.38 8.47 14.02
N ILE A 221 -12.60 9.54 13.99
CA ILE A 221 -11.51 9.72 13.00
C ILE A 221 -10.39 8.69 13.19
N LYS A 222 -10.01 8.40 14.46
CA LYS A 222 -9.05 7.34 14.77
C LYS A 222 -9.55 5.95 14.34
N ARG A 223 -10.86 5.69 14.45
CA ARG A 223 -11.47 4.40 14.08
C ARG A 223 -11.36 4.08 12.59
N SER A 224 -11.48 5.08 11.71
CA SER A 224 -11.35 4.88 10.25
C SER A 224 -9.96 4.39 9.86
N SER A 225 -8.90 4.97 10.45
CA SER A 225 -7.52 4.58 10.13
C SER A 225 -7.18 3.17 10.61
N TYR A 226 -7.80 2.69 11.71
CA TYR A 226 -7.64 1.31 12.15
C TYR A 226 -8.30 0.30 11.20
N LEU A 227 -9.44 0.65 10.63
CA LEU A 227 -10.12 -0.23 9.67
C LEU A 227 -9.27 -0.43 8.42
N THR A 228 -8.70 0.66 7.89
CA THR A 228 -7.78 0.59 6.74
C THR A 228 -6.59 -0.32 7.02
N LEU A 229 -6.01 -0.20 8.21
CA LEU A 229 -4.85 -0.97 8.61
C LEU A 229 -5.17 -2.47 8.81
N ILE A 230 -6.27 -2.79 9.50
CA ILE A 230 -6.75 -4.18 9.64
C ILE A 230 -7.09 -4.80 8.28
N LEU A 231 -7.67 -4.02 7.37
CA LEU A 231 -8.02 -4.46 6.02
C LEU A 231 -6.77 -4.85 5.21
N VAL A 232 -5.74 -4.00 5.22
CA VAL A 232 -4.46 -4.25 4.50
C VAL A 232 -3.79 -5.52 5.02
N ASP A 233 -3.74 -5.71 6.34
CA ASP A 233 -3.16 -6.89 6.97
C ASP A 233 -3.92 -8.17 6.60
N THR A 234 -5.25 -8.11 6.72
CA THR A 234 -6.14 -9.25 6.44
C THR A 234 -5.96 -9.73 5.01
N ILE A 235 -5.96 -8.80 4.05
CA ILE A 235 -5.79 -9.12 2.64
C ILE A 235 -4.38 -9.70 2.36
N SER A 236 -3.35 -9.18 3.03
CA SER A 236 -1.99 -9.71 2.90
C SER A 236 -1.87 -11.15 3.39
N ILE A 237 -2.51 -11.48 4.53
CA ILE A 237 -2.57 -12.84 5.07
C ILE A 237 -3.32 -13.77 4.12
N ILE A 238 -4.51 -13.36 3.65
CA ILE A 238 -5.31 -14.17 2.71
C ILE A 238 -4.52 -14.40 1.42
N LEU A 239 -3.85 -13.37 0.88
CA LEU A 239 -3.04 -13.49 -0.32
C LEU A 239 -1.88 -14.47 -0.15
N ALA A 240 -1.20 -14.46 1.01
CA ALA A 240 -0.13 -15.41 1.29
C ALA A 240 -0.66 -16.86 1.32
N ILE A 241 -1.80 -17.09 1.97
CA ILE A 241 -2.46 -18.40 2.02
C ILE A 241 -2.88 -18.86 0.62
N CYS A 242 -3.54 -18.01 -0.17
CA CYS A 242 -3.96 -18.34 -1.53
C CYS A 242 -2.78 -18.67 -2.45
N ASN A 243 -1.66 -17.93 -2.36
CA ASN A 243 -0.45 -18.25 -3.11
C ASN A 243 0.13 -19.60 -2.72
N GLY A 244 0.13 -19.93 -1.42
CA GLY A 244 0.56 -21.26 -0.95
C GLY A 244 -0.33 -22.39 -1.45
N ILE A 245 -1.66 -22.24 -1.31
CA ILE A 245 -2.63 -23.24 -1.75
C ILE A 245 -2.52 -23.49 -3.26
N THR A 246 -2.47 -22.44 -4.09
CA THR A 246 -2.35 -22.62 -5.54
C THR A 246 -0.99 -23.17 -5.98
N GLY A 247 0.08 -22.91 -5.22
CA GLY A 247 1.39 -23.51 -5.48
C GLY A 247 1.44 -25.02 -5.17
N ILE A 248 0.77 -25.46 -4.10
CA ILE A 248 0.73 -26.86 -3.67
C ILE A 248 -0.34 -27.66 -4.44
N PHE A 249 -1.52 -27.08 -4.67
CA PHE A 249 -2.70 -27.74 -5.23
C PHE A 249 -3.10 -27.17 -6.60
N LYS A 250 -2.13 -27.08 -7.53
CA LYS A 250 -2.33 -26.51 -8.88
C LYS A 250 -3.54 -27.08 -9.63
N ASP A 251 -3.79 -28.37 -9.51
CA ASP A 251 -4.81 -29.07 -10.31
C ASP A 251 -6.23 -28.81 -9.82
N TYR A 252 -6.38 -28.35 -8.57
CA TYR A 252 -7.68 -28.21 -7.92
C TYR A 252 -8.13 -26.76 -7.75
N VAL A 253 -7.20 -25.82 -7.65
CA VAL A 253 -7.51 -24.42 -7.34
C VAL A 253 -7.11 -23.51 -8.49
N PRO A 254 -8.08 -22.81 -9.12
CA PRO A 254 -7.77 -21.92 -10.22
C PRO A 254 -6.96 -20.70 -9.74
N GLU A 255 -5.91 -20.39 -10.48
CA GLU A 255 -5.00 -19.26 -10.20
C GLU A 255 -5.72 -17.90 -10.25
N SER A 256 -6.84 -17.81 -10.95
CA SER A 256 -7.65 -16.60 -11.07
C SER A 256 -8.17 -16.05 -9.72
N ILE A 257 -8.23 -16.86 -8.66
CA ILE A 257 -8.60 -16.42 -7.30
C ILE A 257 -7.58 -15.43 -6.72
N ILE A 258 -6.33 -15.50 -7.15
CA ILE A 258 -5.25 -14.63 -6.65
C ILE A 258 -5.36 -13.21 -7.22
N ASN A 259 -5.76 -13.10 -8.48
CA ASN A 259 -5.80 -11.84 -9.22
C ASN A 259 -6.52 -10.69 -8.50
N PRO A 260 -7.76 -10.85 -7.96
CA PRO A 260 -8.42 -9.76 -7.26
C PRO A 260 -7.67 -9.32 -5.99
N LEU A 261 -7.12 -10.27 -5.22
CA LEU A 261 -6.34 -9.97 -4.01
C LEU A 261 -5.03 -9.27 -4.35
N GLN A 262 -4.36 -9.69 -5.43
CA GLN A 262 -3.14 -9.06 -5.91
C GLN A 262 -3.38 -7.65 -6.45
N ASN A 263 -4.46 -7.43 -7.18
CA ASN A 263 -4.86 -6.10 -7.65
C ASN A 263 -5.17 -5.15 -6.49
N LEU A 264 -5.84 -5.66 -5.45
CA LEU A 264 -6.13 -4.89 -4.25
C LEU A 264 -4.83 -4.56 -3.49
N LYS A 265 -3.93 -5.53 -3.33
CA LYS A 265 -2.59 -5.30 -2.77
C LYS A 265 -1.80 -4.25 -3.57
N CYS A 266 -1.87 -4.29 -4.90
CA CYS A 266 -1.23 -3.30 -5.76
C CYS A 266 -1.73 -1.86 -5.50
N SER A 267 -2.95 -1.72 -4.94
CA SER A 267 -3.62 -0.46 -4.62
C SER A 267 -3.41 0.01 -3.16
N PHE A 268 -2.69 -0.73 -2.32
CA PHE A 268 -2.55 -0.42 -0.89
C PHE A 268 -1.94 0.95 -0.60
N ILE A 269 -0.92 1.36 -1.36
CA ILE A 269 -0.30 2.68 -1.18
C ILE A 269 -1.33 3.78 -1.45
N LEU A 270 -2.16 3.63 -2.49
CA LEU A 270 -3.25 4.57 -2.77
C LEU A 270 -4.29 4.57 -1.65
N ILE A 271 -4.73 3.41 -1.18
CA ILE A 271 -5.69 3.30 -0.07
C ILE A 271 -5.15 3.99 1.20
N ILE A 272 -3.88 3.76 1.55
CA ILE A 272 -3.23 4.39 2.70
C ILE A 272 -3.08 5.90 2.51
N ALA A 273 -2.76 6.36 1.29
CA ALA A 273 -2.69 7.78 0.97
C ALA A 273 -4.05 8.47 1.12
N CYS A 274 -5.13 7.85 0.61
CA CYS A 274 -6.50 8.31 0.79
C CYS A 274 -6.90 8.37 2.27
N ASP A 275 -6.64 7.31 3.05
CA ASP A 275 -6.91 7.27 4.50
C ASP A 275 -6.18 8.41 5.24
N THR A 276 -4.92 8.65 4.89
CA THR A 276 -4.11 9.71 5.50
C THR A 276 -4.62 11.10 5.14
N LEU A 277 -5.07 11.30 3.90
CA LEU A 277 -5.65 12.56 3.44
C LEU A 277 -6.99 12.82 4.14
N LEU A 278 -7.86 11.82 4.23
CA LEU A 278 -9.13 11.91 4.96
C LEU A 278 -8.89 12.23 6.45
N PHE A 279 -7.92 11.57 7.08
CA PHE A 279 -7.52 11.86 8.44
C PHE A 279 -7.10 13.34 8.60
N LYS A 280 -6.21 13.82 7.71
CA LYS A 280 -5.73 15.21 7.76
C LYS A 280 -6.88 16.22 7.60
N PHE A 281 -7.74 16.03 6.60
CA PHE A 281 -8.87 16.91 6.35
C PHE A 281 -9.83 16.97 7.54
N ASN A 282 -10.10 15.83 8.16
CA ASN A 282 -10.98 15.77 9.32
C ASN A 282 -10.37 16.46 10.56
N VAL A 283 -9.05 16.37 10.76
CA VAL A 283 -8.36 17.09 11.85
C VAL A 283 -8.44 18.60 11.62
N GLU A 284 -8.17 19.08 10.41
CA GLU A 284 -8.29 20.50 10.06
C GLU A 284 -9.72 21.01 10.28
N LEU A 285 -10.73 20.27 9.80
CA LEU A 285 -12.14 20.62 9.98
C LEU A 285 -12.53 20.69 11.46
N SER A 286 -12.14 19.71 12.27
CA SER A 286 -12.41 19.70 13.71
C SER A 286 -11.80 20.90 14.44
N SER A 287 -10.60 21.33 14.02
CA SER A 287 -9.92 22.48 14.60
C SER A 287 -10.67 23.79 14.30
N ILE A 288 -11.24 23.91 13.10
CA ILE A 288 -12.05 25.06 12.68
C ILE A 288 -13.34 25.12 13.51
N TYR A 289 -14.05 24.00 13.66
CA TYR A 289 -15.27 23.95 14.47
C TYR A 289 -15.02 24.33 15.93
N CYS A 290 -13.96 23.80 16.56
CA CYS A 290 -13.60 24.17 17.93
C CYS A 290 -13.25 25.67 18.07
N ASN A 291 -12.61 26.27 17.06
CA ASN A 291 -12.31 27.70 17.08
C ASN A 291 -13.57 28.56 16.92
N VAL A 292 -14.52 28.12 16.09
CA VAL A 292 -15.82 28.80 15.95
C VAL A 292 -16.61 28.72 17.25
N GLU A 293 -16.69 27.56 17.88
CA GLU A 293 -17.42 27.37 19.15
C GLU A 293 -16.80 28.20 20.29
N LYS A 294 -15.46 28.26 20.38
CA LYS A 294 -14.77 29.15 21.33
C LYS A 294 -15.07 30.62 21.06
N ASN A 295 -15.13 31.05 19.79
CA ASN A 295 -15.44 32.44 19.43
C ASN A 295 -16.90 32.81 19.69
N VAL A 296 -17.84 31.88 19.51
CA VAL A 296 -19.26 32.07 19.85
C VAL A 296 -19.44 32.18 21.36
N ASN A 297 -18.83 31.27 22.13
CA ASN A 297 -18.87 31.32 23.60
C ASN A 297 -18.19 32.58 24.14
N HIS A 298 -17.09 33.05 23.54
CA HIS A 298 -16.43 34.29 23.94
C HIS A 298 -17.28 35.53 23.62
N LYS A 299 -17.99 35.56 22.48
CA LYS A 299 -18.95 36.64 22.16
C LYS A 299 -20.16 36.63 23.08
N GLU A 300 -20.70 35.45 23.44
CA GLU A 300 -21.78 35.36 24.42
C GLU A 300 -21.33 35.75 25.83
N TYR A 301 -20.11 35.38 26.24
CA TYR A 301 -19.54 35.79 27.52
C TYR A 301 -19.32 37.31 27.61
N LEU A 302 -18.80 37.92 26.55
CA LEU A 302 -18.69 39.39 26.46
C LEU A 302 -20.06 40.07 26.47
N LYS A 303 -21.06 39.53 25.76
CA LYS A 303 -22.42 40.09 25.72
C LYS A 303 -23.10 39.99 27.09
N LYS A 304 -22.85 38.91 27.85
CA LYS A 304 -23.39 38.71 29.20
C LYS A 304 -22.74 39.65 30.22
N ASN A 305 -21.43 39.89 30.13
CA ASN A 305 -20.73 40.86 30.99
C ASN A 305 -21.07 42.31 30.68
N MET A 306 -21.40 42.64 29.43
CA MET A 306 -21.84 43.98 29.05
C MET A 306 -23.24 44.31 29.60
N PHE A 307 -24.12 43.30 29.71
CA PHE A 307 -25.47 43.45 30.29
C PHE A 307 -25.50 43.50 31.82
N SER A 308 -24.47 43.00 32.51
CA SER A 308 -24.36 43.10 33.97
C SER A 308 -23.80 44.45 34.44
N ILE A 309 -23.01 45.14 33.62
CA ILE A 309 -22.44 46.45 33.96
C ILE A 309 -23.50 47.57 33.83
N SER A 310 -24.49 47.43 32.94
CA SER A 310 -25.55 48.43 32.74
C SER A 310 -26.67 48.39 33.78
N LYS A 311 -26.58 47.54 34.82
CA LYS A 311 -27.62 47.39 35.86
C LYS A 311 -27.16 47.82 37.27
N SER A 312 -25.95 48.37 37.40
CA SER A 312 -25.36 48.80 38.67
C SER A 312 -25.16 50.31 38.79
N GLY A 313 -25.90 51.11 38.01
CA GLY A 313 -25.82 52.56 38.03
C GLY A 313 -27.19 53.19 38.01
N ASP A 314 -27.95 53.01 39.10
CA ASP A 314 -29.07 53.87 39.49
C ASP A 314 -29.42 53.55 40.95
N ASN A 315 -28.87 54.34 41.88
CA ASN A 315 -29.42 54.67 43.20
C ASN A 315 -28.39 55.51 43.97
N TYR A 316 -28.24 56.76 43.56
CA TYR A 316 -27.87 57.84 44.49
C TYR A 316 -28.98 58.88 44.39
N SER A 317 -30.00 58.70 45.23
CA SER A 317 -30.95 59.74 45.58
C SER A 317 -30.21 60.78 46.43
N PHE A 318 -30.10 61.99 45.89
CA PHE A 318 -29.74 63.19 46.63
C PHE A 318 -30.98 63.62 47.42
N ASP A 319 -30.94 63.45 48.74
CA ASP A 319 -31.89 64.07 49.66
C ASP A 319 -31.13 64.99 50.64
N ASN A 320 -31.71 66.18 50.79
CA ASN A 320 -31.61 67.17 51.86
C ASN A 320 -30.42 68.14 51.82
N GLU A 321 -30.68 69.44 51.60
CA GLU A 321 -31.13 70.47 52.57
C GLU A 321 -30.02 70.93 53.51
#